data_AF-A0A1Q3DDQ2-F1
#
_entry.id   AF-A0A1Q3DDQ2-F1
#
_cell.length_a   1.000
_cell.length_b   1.000
_cell.length_c   1.000
_cell.angle_alpha   90.00
_cell.angle_beta   90.00
_cell.angle_gamma   90.00
#
_symmetry.space_group_name_H-M   'P 1'
#
loop_
_entity.id
_entity.type
_entity.pdbx_description
1 polymer ?
#
loop_
_entity_poly.entity_id
_entity_poly.type
_entity_poly.pdbx_seq_one_letter_code
_entity_poly.pdbx_strand_id
1 'polypeptide(L)'
;MKPPSQLMAIIIDEPFEINKDLIRKDFLQEKYLRKRYIFFQKYSEIEQNNIRTAWYEYMIKIKAHVMFFDYLPIYKNQQENKKYFDKEEISKKKPISTEKIIKNDIPKIQDNEKQTIRMINTDKQKESSLLLLM
;
A
#
# COMPACT_ATOMS: atom_id res chain seq x y z
N MET A 1 16.33 11.64 47.00
CA MET A 1 15.97 11.61 45.56
C MET A 1 16.36 10.25 45.00
N LYS A 2 15.43 9.54 44.35
CA LYS A 2 15.75 8.27 43.66
C LYS A 2 16.43 8.63 42.34
N PRO A 3 17.56 8.02 41.96
CA PRO A 3 18.18 8.34 40.67
C PRO A 3 17.21 7.99 39.53
N PRO A 4 17.28 8.72 38.39
CA PRO A 4 16.54 8.34 37.20
C PRO A 4 16.89 6.91 36.87
N SER A 5 15.88 6.04 36.73
CA SER A 5 16.09 4.67 36.27
C SER A 5 16.69 4.76 34.86
N GLN A 6 18.00 4.50 34.76
CA GLN A 6 18.67 4.26 33.49
C GLN A 6 18.08 2.96 32.98
N LEU A 7 17.08 3.05 32.11
CA LEU A 7 16.68 1.92 31.29
C LEU A 7 17.94 1.53 30.51
N MET A 8 18.52 0.37 30.84
CA MET A 8 19.54 -0.25 30.02
C MET A 8 18.90 -0.53 28.65
N ALA A 9 19.09 0.38 27.71
CA ALA A 9 18.84 0.11 26.31
C ALA A 9 19.96 -0.82 25.85
N ILE A 10 19.70 -2.13 25.85
CA ILE A 10 20.56 -3.10 25.18
C ILE A 10 20.41 -2.82 23.69
N ILE A 11 21.26 -1.96 23.15
CA ILE A 11 21.40 -1.81 21.71
C ILE A 11 22.05 -3.10 21.24
N ILE A 12 21.24 -4.01 20.68
CA ILE A 12 21.75 -5.22 20.03
C ILE A 12 22.35 -4.75 18.69
N ASP A 13 23.60 -4.33 18.74
CA ASP A 13 24.43 -3.91 17.60
C ASP A 13 24.94 -5.10 16.76
N GLU A 14 24.60 -6.33 17.15
CA GLU A 14 25.00 -7.50 16.38
C GLU A 14 24.29 -7.52 15.02
N PRO A 15 25.05 -7.67 13.91
CA PRO A 15 24.45 -7.78 12.59
C PRO A 15 23.60 -9.06 12.52
N PHE A 16 22.34 -8.92 12.12
CA PHE A 16 21.50 -10.09 11.85
C PHE A 16 22.04 -10.82 10.60
N GLU A 17 22.59 -12.02 10.81
CA GLU A 17 23.12 -12.84 9.73
C GLU A 17 22.13 -13.93 9.30
N ILE A 18 21.87 -14.01 8.00
CA ILE A 18 21.01 -15.04 7.43
C ILE A 18 21.82 -16.33 7.21
N ASN A 19 21.48 -17.39 7.94
CA ASN A 19 22.02 -18.72 7.70
C ASN A 19 21.34 -19.39 6.50
N LYS A 20 22.02 -19.36 5.33
CA LYS A 20 21.51 -19.92 4.07
C LYS A 20 21.31 -21.45 4.13
N ASP A 21 22.13 -22.17 4.89
CA ASP A 21 22.03 -23.63 4.99
C ASP A 21 20.81 -24.06 5.81
N LEU A 22 20.53 -23.35 6.91
CA LEU A 22 19.31 -23.54 7.69
C LEU A 22 18.08 -23.30 6.82
N ILE A 23 18.07 -22.19 6.07
CA ILE A 23 17.00 -21.85 5.13
C ILE A 23 16.78 -22.94 4.09
N ARG A 24 17.87 -23.44 3.49
CA ARG A 24 17.80 -24.51 2.51
C ARG A 24 17.20 -25.77 3.12
N LYS A 25 17.61 -26.15 4.34
CA LYS A 25 17.04 -27.29 5.06
C LYS A 25 15.55 -27.11 5.31
N ASP A 26 15.13 -25.95 5.79
CA ASP A 26 13.72 -25.64 6.07
C ASP A 26 12.85 -25.70 4.81
N PHE A 27 13.34 -25.12 3.72
CA PHE A 27 12.64 -25.16 2.45
C PHE A 27 12.49 -26.59 1.92
N LEU A 28 13.52 -27.44 2.10
CA LEU A 28 13.55 -28.82 1.62
C LEU A 28 12.80 -29.81 2.52
N GLN A 29 12.24 -29.40 3.66
CA GLN A 29 11.47 -30.28 4.54
C GLN A 29 10.36 -31.00 3.79
N GLU A 30 10.16 -32.28 4.15
CA GLU A 30 9.22 -33.17 3.47
C GLU A 30 7.76 -32.67 3.56
N LYS A 31 7.40 -32.08 4.70
CA LYS A 31 6.08 -31.46 4.93
C LYS A 31 5.73 -30.36 3.91
N TYR A 32 6.72 -29.82 3.20
CA TYR A 32 6.54 -28.80 2.18
C TYR A 32 6.64 -29.31 0.73
N LEU A 33 6.81 -30.61 0.48
CA LEU A 33 6.89 -31.15 -0.88
C LEU A 33 5.75 -30.67 -1.79
N ARG A 34 4.50 -30.81 -1.31
CA ARG A 34 3.31 -30.36 -2.06
C ARG A 34 3.30 -28.84 -2.28
N LYS A 35 3.64 -28.05 -1.24
CA LYS A 35 3.69 -26.58 -1.35
C LYS A 35 4.77 -26.11 -2.33
N ARG A 36 5.94 -26.76 -2.32
CA ARG A 36 7.03 -26.52 -3.27
C ARG A 36 6.60 -26.80 -4.70
N TYR A 37 6.02 -27.97 -4.96
CA TYR A 37 5.53 -28.32 -6.29
C TYR A 37 4.56 -27.28 -6.84
N ILE A 38 3.55 -26.90 -6.05
CA ILE A 38 2.57 -25.87 -6.43
C ILE A 38 3.25 -24.52 -6.67
N PHE A 39 4.22 -24.15 -5.83
CA PHE A 39 4.97 -22.91 -5.98
C PHE A 39 5.73 -22.85 -7.31
N PHE A 40 6.48 -23.90 -7.66
CA PHE A 40 7.25 -23.96 -8.90
C PHE A 40 6.38 -24.00 -10.16
N GLN A 41 5.17 -24.55 -10.08
CA GLN A 41 4.21 -24.49 -11.20
C GLN A 41 3.57 -23.12 -11.36
N LYS A 42 3.34 -22.40 -10.26
CA LYS A 42 2.59 -21.16 -10.27
C LYS A 42 3.42 -19.95 -10.69
N TYR A 43 4.69 -19.91 -10.28
CA TYR A 43 5.55 -18.74 -10.46
C TYR A 43 6.64 -19.05 -11.47
N SER A 44 6.87 -18.14 -12.41
CA SER A 44 8.03 -18.17 -13.31
C SER A 44 9.34 -18.05 -12.53
N GLU A 45 10.46 -18.44 -13.12
CA GLU A 45 11.78 -18.32 -12.48
C GLU A 45 12.08 -16.89 -11.99
N ILE A 46 11.70 -15.89 -12.77
CA ILE A 46 11.86 -14.47 -12.42
C ILE A 46 11.02 -14.12 -11.18
N GLU A 47 9.76 -14.53 -11.14
CA GLU A 47 8.89 -14.30 -9.99
C GLU A 47 9.39 -15.04 -8.74
N GLN A 48 9.86 -16.28 -8.91
CA GLN A 48 10.46 -17.04 -7.81
C GLN A 48 11.66 -16.30 -7.20
N ASN A 49 12.53 -15.75 -8.06
CA ASN A 49 13.67 -14.95 -7.63
C ASN A 49 13.23 -13.68 -6.90
N ASN A 50 12.24 -12.96 -7.43
CA ASN A 50 11.69 -11.76 -6.79
C ASN A 50 11.09 -12.06 -5.41
N ILE A 51 10.35 -13.16 -5.27
CA ILE A 51 9.77 -13.59 -4.00
C ILE A 51 10.88 -13.93 -2.99
N ARG A 52 11.92 -14.63 -3.43
CA ARG A 52 13.07 -15.00 -2.60
C ARG A 52 13.85 -13.77 -2.12
N THR A 53 14.10 -12.80 -3.00
CA THR A 53 14.75 -11.54 -2.62
C THR A 53 13.91 -10.77 -1.60
N ALA A 54 12.61 -10.61 -1.84
CA ALA A 54 11.72 -9.92 -0.90
C ALA A 54 11.65 -10.63 0.47
N TRP A 55 11.73 -11.96 0.48
CA TRP A 55 11.78 -12.73 1.71
C TRP A 55 13.06 -12.47 2.52
N TYR A 56 14.22 -12.41 1.88
CA TYR A 56 15.48 -12.07 2.55
C TYR A 56 15.46 -10.66 3.11
N GLU A 57 15.01 -9.68 2.32
CA GLU A 57 14.85 -8.29 2.78
C GLU A 57 13.91 -8.19 3.99
N TYR A 58 12.81 -8.95 3.97
CA TYR A 58 11.88 -9.02 5.08
C TYR A 58 12.54 -9.52 6.37
N MET A 59 13.29 -10.64 6.30
CA MET A 59 13.99 -11.20 7.46
C MET A 59 15.07 -10.26 8.01
N ILE A 60 15.84 -9.60 7.13
CA ILE A 60 16.82 -8.58 7.54
C ILE A 60 16.12 -7.45 8.30
N LYS A 61 14.99 -6.97 7.78
CA LYS A 61 14.23 -5.88 8.38
C LYS A 61 13.69 -6.21 9.77
N ILE A 62 13.17 -7.43 9.96
CA ILE A 62 12.60 -7.83 11.25
C ILE A 62 13.62 -8.48 12.18
N LYS A 63 14.86 -8.69 11.70
CA LYS A 63 15.94 -9.39 12.41
C LYS A 63 15.52 -10.75 12.98
N ALA A 64 14.74 -11.52 12.22
CA ALA A 64 14.23 -12.82 12.64
C ALA A 64 14.10 -13.79 11.48
N HIS A 65 14.30 -15.08 11.77
CA HIS A 65 14.09 -16.17 10.82
C HIS A 65 12.60 -16.47 10.66
N VAL A 66 12.12 -16.53 9.42
CA VAL A 66 10.73 -16.84 9.09
C VAL A 66 10.73 -17.88 7.98
N MET A 67 10.03 -19.00 8.15
CA MET A 67 9.96 -20.03 7.11
C MET A 67 9.31 -19.49 5.83
N PHE A 68 9.89 -19.85 4.68
CA PHE A 68 9.46 -19.35 3.37
C PHE A 68 7.95 -19.48 3.11
N PHE A 69 7.37 -20.63 3.44
CA PHE A 69 5.94 -20.89 3.19
C PHE A 69 4.99 -20.17 4.13
N ASP A 70 5.48 -19.69 5.28
CA ASP A 70 4.71 -18.86 6.21
C ASP A 70 4.81 -17.38 5.83
N TYR A 71 5.91 -16.98 5.20
CA TYR A 71 6.07 -15.66 4.60
C TYR A 71 5.25 -15.46 3.31
N LEU A 72 5.08 -16.51 2.49
CA LEU A 72 4.45 -16.39 1.17
C LEU A 72 3.05 -15.73 1.15
N PRO A 73 2.14 -15.98 2.12
CA PRO A 73 0.87 -15.24 2.22
C PRO A 73 1.05 -13.74 2.46
N ILE A 74 2.04 -13.33 3.26
CA ILE A 74 2.36 -11.92 3.53
C ILE A 74 2.77 -11.23 2.24
N TYR A 75 3.63 -11.86 1.46
CA TYR A 75 4.05 -11.36 0.15
C TYR A 75 2.86 -11.15 -0.79
N LYS A 76 1.93 -12.11 -0.86
CA LYS A 76 0.73 -11.99 -1.72
C LYS A 76 -0.13 -10.80 -1.33
N ASN A 77 -0.40 -10.63 -0.03
CA ASN A 77 -1.17 -9.50 0.47
C ASN A 77 -0.48 -8.16 0.15
N GLN A 78 0.85 -8.09 0.25
CA GLN A 78 1.60 -6.89 -0.14
C GLN A 78 1.45 -6.58 -1.64
N GLN A 79 1.51 -7.59 -2.52
CA GLN A 79 1.34 -7.40 -3.96
C GLN A 79 -0.10 -7.01 -4.33
N GLU A 80 -1.09 -7.59 -3.66
CA GLU A 80 -2.50 -7.22 -3.85
C GLU A 80 -2.74 -5.77 -3.43
N ASN A 81 -2.24 -5.35 -2.26
CA ASN A 81 -2.35 -3.98 -1.80
C ASN A 81 -1.64 -2.98 -2.71
N LYS A 82 -0.44 -3.32 -3.23
CA LYS A 82 0.25 -2.49 -4.24
C LYS A 82 -0.62 -2.24 -5.47
N LYS A 83 -1.27 -3.30 -5.99
CA LYS A 83 -2.19 -3.17 -7.14
C LYS A 83 -3.36 -2.22 -6.86
N TYR A 84 -3.85 -2.12 -5.63
CA TYR A 84 -4.89 -1.16 -5.28
C TYR A 84 -4.39 0.28 -5.31
N PHE A 85 -3.21 0.55 -4.74
CA PHE A 85 -2.61 1.89 -4.75
C PHE A 85 -2.18 2.33 -6.16
N ASP A 86 -1.57 1.44 -6.94
CA ASP A 86 -1.20 1.74 -8.32
C ASP A 86 -2.44 2.02 -9.18
N LYS A 87 -3.53 1.25 -9.00
CA LYS A 87 -4.81 1.52 -9.68
C LYS A 87 -5.43 2.86 -9.27
N GLU A 88 -5.35 3.23 -7.99
CA GLU A 88 -5.86 4.51 -7.50
C GLU A 88 -5.04 5.69 -8.05
N GLU A 89 -3.73 5.53 -8.18
CA GLU A 89 -2.84 6.53 -8.77
C GLU A 89 -3.06 6.68 -10.28
N ILE A 90 -3.30 5.58 -11.00
CA ILE A 90 -3.69 5.59 -12.42
C ILE A 90 -5.07 6.22 -12.61
N SER A 91 -6.03 5.98 -11.70
CA SER A 91 -7.36 6.60 -11.74
C SER A 91 -7.33 8.11 -11.50
N LYS A 92 -6.36 8.62 -10.73
CA LYS A 92 -6.12 10.06 -10.54
C LYS A 92 -5.39 10.70 -11.73
N LYS A 93 -4.70 9.91 -12.55
CA LYS A 93 -4.02 10.33 -13.79
C LYS A 93 -4.83 10.01 -15.05
N LYS A 94 -6.17 10.08 -15.01
CA LYS A 94 -6.95 10.09 -16.26
C LYS A 94 -6.66 11.40 -17.01
N PRO A 95 -6.04 11.38 -18.21
CA PRO A 95 -5.92 12.58 -19.00
C PRO A 95 -7.33 13.01 -19.41
N ILE A 96 -7.62 14.29 -19.23
CA ILE A 96 -8.79 14.92 -19.81
C ILE A 96 -8.65 14.76 -21.32
N SER A 97 -9.47 13.90 -21.92
CA SER A 97 -9.62 13.83 -23.38
C SER A 97 -10.21 15.14 -23.87
N THR A 98 -9.38 16.13 -24.20
CA THR A 98 -9.79 17.22 -25.10
C THR A 98 -9.66 16.74 -26.53
N GLU A 99 -10.63 15.93 -26.94
CA GLU A 99 -11.00 15.82 -28.33
C GLU A 99 -12.11 16.84 -28.56
N LYS A 100 -11.77 17.97 -29.18
CA LYS A 100 -12.49 18.53 -30.34
C LYS A 100 -12.08 19.98 -30.64
N ILE A 101 -11.63 20.14 -31.89
CA ILE A 101 -12.13 21.15 -32.83
C ILE A 101 -11.68 22.60 -32.61
N ILE A 102 -10.80 23.03 -33.53
CA ILE A 102 -10.78 24.30 -34.29
C ILE A 102 -11.31 25.54 -33.55
N LYS A 103 -10.46 26.57 -33.44
CA LYS A 103 -10.81 27.99 -33.67
C LYS A 103 -9.55 28.86 -33.69
N ASN A 104 -9.03 29.15 -34.89
CA ASN A 104 -8.50 30.48 -35.16
C ASN A 104 -9.68 31.27 -35.74
N ASP A 105 -10.30 32.09 -34.90
CA ASP A 105 -10.69 33.47 -35.22
C ASP A 105 -11.49 34.01 -34.05
N ILE A 106 -10.96 35.08 -33.48
CA ILE A 106 -11.55 35.88 -32.41
C ILE A 106 -12.64 36.75 -33.05
N PRO A 107 -13.82 36.84 -32.42
CA PRO A 107 -14.38 38.16 -32.17
C PRO A 107 -14.60 38.43 -30.68
N LYS A 108 -14.20 39.65 -30.29
CA LYS A 108 -14.51 40.33 -29.01
C LYS A 108 -16.02 40.55 -28.84
N ILE A 109 -16.37 41.09 -27.65
CA ILE A 109 -17.59 41.86 -27.25
C ILE A 109 -18.69 40.99 -26.62
N GLN A 110 -19.35 41.31 -25.50
CA GLN A 110 -19.29 42.38 -24.47
C GLN A 110 -20.12 41.91 -23.26
N ASP A 111 -20.00 42.66 -22.16
CA ASP A 111 -20.73 42.56 -20.89
C ASP A 111 -22.25 42.30 -21.01
N ASN A 112 -22.80 41.54 -20.06
CA ASN A 112 -24.07 41.88 -19.42
C ASN A 112 -24.23 41.28 -18.01
N GLU A 113 -24.95 42.05 -17.20
CA GLU A 113 -25.13 41.93 -15.77
C GLU A 113 -26.03 40.77 -15.32
N LYS A 114 -25.76 40.31 -14.08
CA LYS A 114 -26.71 39.97 -13.00
C LYS A 114 -28.09 39.38 -13.38
N GLN A 115 -28.36 38.15 -12.92
CA GLN A 115 -29.50 37.76 -12.04
C GLN A 115 -29.47 36.24 -11.83
N THR A 116 -29.29 35.73 -10.60
CA THR A 116 -30.38 35.28 -9.70
C THR A 116 -31.27 34.22 -10.38
N ILE A 117 -31.33 32.96 -9.93
CA ILE A 117 -32.31 32.52 -8.92
C ILE A 117 -31.98 31.08 -8.44
N ARG A 118 -32.24 30.90 -7.14
CA ARG A 118 -32.32 29.68 -6.30
C ARG A 118 -33.00 28.46 -6.95
N MET A 119 -32.44 27.29 -6.68
CA MET A 119 -33.19 26.04 -6.37
C MET A 119 -32.47 25.38 -5.18
N ILE A 120 -32.81 25.74 -3.94
CA ILE A 120 -33.75 25.00 -3.06
C ILE A 120 -33.26 23.57 -2.80
N ASN A 121 -32.42 23.42 -1.75
CA ASN A 121 -32.34 22.18 -0.97
C ASN A 121 -33.54 22.19 -0.01
N THR A 122 -34.61 21.50 -0.39
CA THR A 122 -35.73 21.20 0.51
C THR A 122 -35.43 19.93 1.29
N ASP A 123 -35.78 20.02 2.58
CA ASP A 123 -36.05 18.96 3.53
C ASP A 123 -34.92 18.45 4.44
N LYS A 124 -34.84 19.19 5.56
CA LYS A 124 -34.70 18.74 6.96
C LYS A 124 -33.35 19.01 7.64
N GLN A 125 -33.05 20.31 7.76
CA GLN A 125 -32.66 20.88 9.06
C GLN A 125 -33.93 21.34 9.81
N LYS A 126 -34.44 20.45 10.65
CA LYS A 126 -35.16 20.72 11.91
C LYS A 126 -34.56 19.66 12.82
N GLU A 127 -33.62 19.93 13.72
CA GLU A 127 -33.63 20.85 14.85
C GLU A 127 -32.21 21.44 14.98
N SER A 128 -32.00 22.73 14.77
CA SER A 128 -32.24 23.81 15.75
C SER A 128 -31.68 23.50 17.15
N SER A 129 -30.55 24.13 17.44
CA SER A 129 -30.47 25.04 18.59
C SER A 129 -30.80 24.46 19.98
N LEU A 130 -30.03 23.49 20.47
CA LEU A 130 -30.06 23.17 21.92
C LEU A 130 -28.73 22.70 22.55
N LEU A 131 -27.56 22.99 21.97
CA LEU A 131 -26.27 22.68 22.64
C LEU A 131 -25.24 23.80 22.50
N LEU A 132 -25.61 25.01 22.89
CA LEU A 132 -24.64 26.07 23.22
C LEU A 132 -25.06 26.85 24.48
N LEU A 133 -25.33 26.12 25.56
CA LEU A 133 -25.40 26.68 26.92
C LEU A 133 -25.15 25.58 27.95
N MET A 134 -23.88 25.24 28.16
CA MET A 134 -23.31 24.86 29.46
C MET A 134 -21.85 25.31 29.50
#